data_AF-A0AAV7VR97-F1
#
_entry.id   AF-A0AAV7VR97-F1
#
_cell.length_a   1.000
_cell.length_b   1.000
_cell.length_c   1.000
_cell.angle_alpha   90.00
_cell.angle_beta   90.00
_cell.angle_gamma   90.00
#
_symmetry.space_group_name_H-M   'P 1'
#
loop_
_entity.id
_entity.type
_entity.pdbx_description
1 polymer ?
#
loop_
_entity_poly.entity_id
_entity_poly.type
_entity_poly.pdbx_seq_one_letter_code
_entity_poly.pdbx_strand_id
1 'polypeptide(L)'
;MLGLDGSLVFLEHVFWVVSLNTLFILVFAFCPYHIGHFSIVGLGFEDYVRASHFEGLITTIVGYVLLAVTLIICHGLAALVKFQRSRRLLGVCYIVVKVSLLVVVEIGVFPLICGWWLDICSLEMFDATLKDRELSFQSAPGTTMFLHWLVGMVYVFYFASFILLLREVLRPGVLWFLRNLNDPDFNPVQEMIHLPIYRHLRRFILSVIVFGSIVLLMLWLPIRIIKHMLPTFLPYNVMLYSDAPVSELSLELLLLQVVLPALLEQGHTRQWLKGLVRAWTVTAGYLLDLHSYLLGDQEESDNNANQQPNNNQHGRNNNAIPVVGEGLHAAHQAILQQGGPVGFQPYHKPIKFPLRIFLLILFMCITLLIASLLCLTMPVFAGRWLMSFWTGTAKIHELYTAACGLYVCWLAIRAVTVLLAWMPQSRRVIYLKVREWSLMIMKTLIVALLLAGVIPLLLGLLFELVIVAPLRVPLDQTPLFYPWQDWALGVLHAKIIAAITLMGPQWWLKTVIEQVYANGIRNIDLHFIIRKLAAPVISVLLLALCVPYLIAAGIVPLLGVVSEMENLVQRRIYPFLLMVVFLMGILSFQIRQFKRLYEHIKNDKYLVGQRLVNYERKSGKSSTSPPFPQTSQE
;
A
#
# COMPACT_ATOMS: atom_id res chain seq x y z
N MET A 1 -24.65 -3.11 2.41
CA MET A 1 -24.19 -3.96 1.28
C MET A 1 -23.30 -5.12 1.74
N LEU A 2 -23.68 -5.86 2.80
CA LEU A 2 -23.02 -7.11 3.22
C LEU A 2 -24.05 -8.16 3.67
N GLY A 3 -25.34 -7.98 3.32
CA GLY A 3 -26.39 -8.96 3.59
C GLY A 3 -26.75 -9.19 5.07
N LEU A 4 -26.35 -8.28 5.98
CA LEU A 4 -26.76 -8.31 7.39
C LEU A 4 -28.23 -7.89 7.62
N ASP A 5 -29.02 -7.75 6.54
CA ASP A 5 -30.44 -7.40 6.59
C ASP A 5 -31.35 -8.63 6.85
N GLY A 6 -30.77 -9.81 7.14
CA GLY A 6 -31.52 -11.03 7.50
C GLY A 6 -32.18 -11.75 6.32
N SER A 7 -31.93 -11.32 5.07
CA SER A 7 -32.45 -11.96 3.87
C SER A 7 -31.68 -13.23 3.48
N LEU A 8 -32.36 -14.26 2.97
CA LEU A 8 -31.76 -15.50 2.44
C LEU A 8 -30.70 -15.27 1.34
N VAL A 9 -30.70 -14.11 0.68
CA VAL A 9 -29.71 -13.69 -0.34
C VAL A 9 -28.29 -13.64 0.20
N PHE A 10 -28.09 -13.33 1.49
CA PHE A 10 -26.76 -13.38 2.10
C PHE A 10 -26.21 -14.81 2.11
N LEU A 11 -27.05 -15.77 2.46
CA LEU A 11 -26.66 -17.17 2.57
C LEU A 11 -26.36 -17.76 1.18
N GLU A 12 -27.11 -17.34 0.15
CA GLU A 12 -26.82 -17.67 -1.24
C GLU A 12 -25.44 -17.16 -1.70
N HIS A 13 -25.11 -15.89 -1.43
CA HIS A 13 -23.79 -15.35 -1.77
C HIS A 13 -22.65 -16.05 -1.04
N VAL A 14 -22.81 -16.33 0.26
CA VAL A 14 -21.80 -17.07 1.04
C VAL A 14 -21.62 -18.48 0.47
N PHE A 15 -22.72 -19.18 0.16
CA PHE A 15 -22.67 -20.51 -0.44
C PHE A 15 -21.93 -20.49 -1.78
N TRP A 16 -22.24 -19.55 -2.67
CA TRP A 16 -21.54 -19.39 -3.95
C TRP A 16 -20.04 -19.15 -3.78
N VAL A 17 -19.65 -18.27 -2.86
CA VAL A 17 -18.24 -17.98 -2.59
C VAL A 17 -17.52 -19.22 -2.07
N VAL A 18 -18.13 -19.96 -1.13
CA VAL A 18 -17.55 -21.19 -0.59
C VAL A 18 -17.44 -22.28 -1.66
N SER A 19 -18.51 -22.54 -2.42
CA SER A 19 -18.52 -23.57 -3.47
C SER A 19 -17.51 -23.27 -4.59
N LEU A 20 -17.42 -22.01 -5.03
CA LEU A 20 -16.47 -21.60 -6.06
C LEU A 20 -15.03 -21.72 -5.56
N ASN A 21 -14.75 -21.33 -4.31
CA ASN A 21 -13.42 -21.46 -3.72
C ASN A 21 -13.02 -22.94 -3.55
N THR A 22 -13.93 -23.79 -3.07
CA THR A 22 -13.69 -25.24 -2.96
C THR A 22 -13.40 -25.86 -4.33
N LEU A 23 -14.18 -25.51 -5.37
CA LEU A 23 -13.93 -25.99 -6.73
C LEU A 23 -12.58 -25.51 -7.26
N PHE A 24 -12.23 -24.24 -7.01
CA PHE A 24 -10.97 -23.66 -7.42
C PHE A 24 -9.77 -24.38 -6.78
N ILE A 25 -9.82 -24.59 -5.45
CA ILE A 25 -8.76 -25.30 -4.70
C ILE A 25 -8.66 -26.75 -5.20
N LEU A 26 -9.78 -27.43 -5.42
CA LEU A 26 -9.78 -28.80 -5.90
C LEU A 26 -9.09 -28.91 -7.28
N VAL A 27 -9.46 -28.04 -8.23
CA VAL A 27 -8.98 -28.11 -9.61
C VAL A 27 -7.53 -27.62 -9.74
N PHE A 28 -7.16 -26.53 -9.06
CA PHE A 28 -5.87 -25.87 -9.24
C PHE A 28 -4.82 -26.19 -8.16
N ALA A 29 -5.19 -26.74 -7.02
CA ALA A 29 -4.22 -27.16 -6.01
C ALA A 29 -4.21 -28.67 -5.82
N PHE A 30 -5.37 -29.25 -5.51
CA PHE A 30 -5.47 -30.65 -5.12
C PHE A 30 -5.15 -31.62 -6.28
N CYS A 31 -5.79 -31.45 -7.45
CA CYS A 31 -5.57 -32.33 -8.60
C CYS A 31 -4.10 -32.36 -9.07
N PRO A 32 -3.45 -31.21 -9.34
CA PRO A 32 -2.04 -31.18 -9.71
C PRO A 32 -1.13 -31.76 -8.62
N TYR A 33 -1.37 -31.44 -7.35
CA TYR A 33 -0.59 -31.98 -6.23
C TYR A 33 -0.59 -33.50 -6.21
N HIS A 34 -1.77 -34.12 -6.26
CA HIS A 34 -1.87 -35.59 -6.21
C HIS A 34 -1.24 -36.26 -7.42
N ILE A 35 -1.44 -35.72 -8.62
CA ILE A 35 -0.81 -36.25 -9.85
C ILE A 35 0.71 -36.18 -9.75
N GLY A 36 1.24 -35.04 -9.27
CA GLY A 36 2.67 -34.86 -9.03
C GLY A 36 3.21 -35.81 -7.97
N HIS A 37 2.54 -35.93 -6.83
CA HIS A 37 2.90 -36.82 -5.74
C HIS A 37 2.97 -38.28 -6.21
N PHE A 38 1.93 -38.81 -6.85
CA PHE A 38 1.94 -40.17 -7.39
C PHE A 38 3.08 -40.41 -8.38
N SER A 39 3.42 -39.40 -9.19
CA SER A 39 4.50 -39.50 -10.17
C SER A 39 5.88 -39.47 -9.52
N ILE A 40 6.08 -38.65 -8.50
CA ILE A 40 7.35 -38.56 -7.75
C ILE A 40 7.62 -39.85 -6.97
N VAL A 41 6.58 -40.39 -6.31
CA VAL A 41 6.62 -41.69 -5.63
C VAL A 41 6.91 -42.80 -6.66
N GLY A 42 6.22 -42.79 -7.79
CA GLY A 42 6.39 -43.80 -8.85
C GLY A 42 7.77 -43.78 -9.52
N LEU A 43 8.45 -42.63 -9.54
CA LEU A 43 9.81 -42.48 -10.08
C LEU A 43 10.92 -42.61 -9.02
N GLY A 44 10.58 -42.73 -7.73
CA GLY A 44 11.54 -42.88 -6.64
C GLY A 44 12.34 -41.61 -6.31
N PHE A 45 11.80 -40.41 -6.58
CA PHE A 45 12.49 -39.13 -6.31
C PHE A 45 12.13 -38.48 -4.97
N GLU A 46 11.44 -39.18 -4.07
CA GLU A 46 10.95 -38.62 -2.80
C GLU A 46 12.05 -37.94 -1.97
N ASP A 47 13.22 -38.58 -1.86
CA ASP A 47 14.31 -38.07 -1.02
C ASP A 47 14.89 -36.74 -1.52
N TYR A 48 14.98 -36.56 -2.85
CA TYR A 48 15.45 -35.32 -3.46
C TYR A 48 14.45 -34.18 -3.28
N VAL A 49 13.15 -34.49 -3.35
CA VAL A 49 12.09 -33.49 -3.19
C VAL A 49 11.97 -33.09 -1.72
N ARG A 50 12.08 -34.04 -0.77
CA ARG A 50 12.11 -33.71 0.67
C ARG A 50 13.32 -32.88 1.06
N ALA A 51 14.49 -33.14 0.47
CA ALA A 51 15.70 -32.36 0.71
C ALA A 51 15.59 -30.88 0.26
N SER A 52 14.65 -30.55 -0.63
CA SER A 52 14.48 -29.19 -1.14
C SER A 52 13.72 -28.24 -0.20
N HIS A 53 13.17 -28.73 0.91
CA HIS A 53 12.27 -28.01 1.84
C HIS A 53 10.94 -27.51 1.24
N PHE A 54 10.73 -27.59 -0.08
CA PHE A 54 9.54 -27.12 -0.81
C PHE A 54 8.78 -28.26 -1.49
N GLU A 55 8.60 -29.37 -0.77
CA GLU A 55 7.93 -30.57 -1.29
C GLU A 55 6.58 -30.25 -1.93
N GLY A 56 5.73 -29.46 -1.28
CA GLY A 56 4.42 -29.08 -1.81
C GLY A 56 4.48 -28.29 -3.14
N LEU A 57 5.42 -27.37 -3.28
CA LEU A 57 5.52 -26.52 -4.48
C LEU A 57 6.12 -27.30 -5.66
N ILE A 58 7.15 -28.11 -5.41
CA ILE A 58 7.77 -28.91 -6.47
C ILE A 58 6.83 -30.02 -6.93
N THR A 59 6.16 -30.71 -6.01
CA THR A 59 5.16 -31.74 -6.34
C THR A 59 4.02 -31.15 -7.18
N THR A 60 3.47 -29.99 -6.81
CA THR A 60 2.42 -29.34 -7.60
C THR A 60 2.89 -28.93 -9.00
N ILE A 61 4.08 -28.32 -9.14
CA ILE A 61 4.62 -27.93 -10.46
C ILE A 61 4.85 -29.16 -11.35
N VAL A 62 5.45 -30.22 -10.81
CA VAL A 62 5.64 -31.49 -11.53
C VAL A 62 4.29 -32.05 -11.99
N GLY A 63 3.30 -32.05 -11.11
CA GLY A 63 1.94 -32.47 -11.43
C GLY A 63 1.29 -31.65 -12.54
N TYR A 64 1.45 -30.33 -12.53
CA TYR A 64 0.99 -29.45 -13.60
C TYR A 64 1.66 -29.73 -14.95
N VAL A 65 2.98 -29.96 -14.96
CA VAL A 65 3.73 -30.29 -16.17
C VAL A 65 3.26 -31.64 -16.74
N LEU A 66 3.10 -32.65 -15.88
CA LEU A 66 2.61 -33.96 -16.29
C LEU A 66 1.16 -33.92 -16.77
N LEU A 67 0.30 -33.16 -16.08
CA LEU A 67 -1.08 -32.95 -16.51
C LEU A 67 -1.14 -32.22 -17.86
N ALA A 68 -0.27 -31.23 -18.11
CA ALA A 68 -0.18 -30.59 -19.41
C ALA A 68 0.28 -31.55 -20.52
N VAL A 69 1.32 -32.36 -20.26
CA VAL A 69 1.84 -33.36 -21.22
C VAL A 69 0.80 -34.43 -21.54
N THR A 70 0.13 -34.97 -20.52
CA THR A 70 -0.93 -35.97 -20.70
C THR A 70 -2.10 -35.41 -21.51
N LEU A 71 -2.53 -34.16 -21.24
CA LEU A 71 -3.57 -33.50 -22.04
C LEU A 71 -3.14 -33.29 -23.51
N ILE A 72 -1.88 -32.94 -23.77
CA ILE A 72 -1.34 -32.83 -25.13
C ILE A 72 -1.39 -34.18 -25.85
N ILE A 73 -0.95 -35.26 -25.19
CA ILE A 73 -0.96 -36.62 -25.76
C ILE A 73 -2.40 -37.06 -26.03
N CYS A 74 -3.31 -36.93 -25.06
CA CYS A 74 -4.72 -37.27 -25.22
C CYS A 74 -5.38 -36.46 -26.33
N HIS A 75 -5.06 -35.18 -26.47
CA HIS A 75 -5.55 -34.35 -27.58
C HIS A 75 -5.03 -34.86 -28.93
N GLY A 76 -3.77 -35.27 -29.02
CA GLY A 76 -3.20 -35.92 -30.20
C GLY A 76 -3.90 -37.23 -30.57
N LEU A 77 -4.11 -38.12 -29.59
CA LEU A 77 -4.83 -39.38 -29.76
C LEU A 77 -6.29 -39.15 -30.19
N ALA A 78 -7.00 -38.20 -29.57
CA ALA A 78 -8.37 -37.86 -29.96
C ALA A 78 -8.45 -37.30 -31.39
N ALA A 79 -7.40 -36.61 -31.85
CA ALA A 79 -7.30 -36.14 -33.23
C ALA A 79 -7.11 -37.30 -34.22
N LEU A 80 -6.31 -38.32 -33.85
CA LEU A 80 -6.14 -39.54 -34.65
C LEU A 80 -7.45 -40.33 -34.77
N VAL A 81 -8.21 -40.44 -33.68
CA VAL A 81 -9.50 -41.17 -33.63
C VAL A 81 -10.68 -40.35 -34.19
N LYS A 82 -10.45 -39.10 -34.63
CA LYS A 82 -11.47 -38.15 -35.15
C LYS A 82 -12.62 -37.84 -34.16
N PHE A 83 -12.41 -37.98 -32.85
CA PHE A 83 -13.40 -37.60 -31.83
C PHE A 83 -13.42 -36.09 -31.56
N GLN A 84 -14.26 -35.37 -32.31
CA GLN A 84 -14.28 -33.91 -32.30
C GLN A 84 -14.68 -33.27 -30.96
N ARG A 85 -15.64 -33.88 -30.23
CA ARG A 85 -16.10 -33.35 -28.93
C ARG A 85 -15.04 -33.48 -27.83
N SER A 86 -14.45 -34.67 -27.70
CA SER A 86 -13.37 -34.93 -26.73
C SER A 86 -12.14 -34.07 -27.01
N ARG A 87 -11.76 -33.93 -28.28
CA ARG A 87 -10.66 -33.05 -28.71
C ARG A 87 -10.88 -31.59 -28.27
N ARG A 88 -12.09 -31.05 -28.44
CA ARG A 88 -12.41 -29.67 -28.02
C ARG A 88 -12.31 -29.52 -26.50
N LEU A 89 -12.82 -30.49 -25.74
CA LEU A 89 -12.78 -30.45 -24.27
C LEU A 89 -11.33 -30.52 -23.75
N LEU A 90 -10.53 -31.47 -24.26
CA LEU A 90 -9.12 -31.61 -23.89
C LEU A 90 -8.29 -30.37 -24.25
N GLY A 91 -8.58 -29.74 -25.40
CA GLY A 91 -7.94 -28.48 -25.80
C GLY A 91 -8.25 -27.33 -24.83
N VAL A 92 -9.50 -27.20 -24.38
CA VAL A 92 -9.88 -26.19 -23.37
C VAL A 92 -9.21 -26.46 -22.03
N CYS A 93 -9.21 -27.72 -21.56
CA CYS A 93 -8.51 -28.13 -20.33
C CYS A 93 -7.02 -27.78 -20.39
N TYR A 94 -6.36 -28.06 -21.52
CA TYR A 94 -4.95 -27.70 -21.71
C TYR A 94 -4.71 -26.19 -21.63
N ILE A 95 -5.59 -25.39 -22.26
CA ILE A 95 -5.49 -23.92 -22.20
C ILE A 95 -5.59 -23.43 -20.75
N VAL A 96 -6.53 -23.96 -19.96
CA VAL A 96 -6.69 -23.59 -18.54
C VAL A 96 -5.41 -23.88 -17.74
N VAL A 97 -4.84 -25.07 -17.94
CA VAL A 97 -3.60 -25.52 -17.27
C VAL A 97 -2.38 -24.72 -17.70
N LYS A 98 -2.30 -24.40 -18.99
CA LYS A 98 -1.26 -23.54 -19.55
C LYS A 98 -1.33 -22.13 -18.95
N VAL A 99 -2.52 -21.55 -18.87
CA VAL A 99 -2.72 -20.21 -18.28
C VAL A 99 -2.36 -20.22 -16.79
N SER A 100 -2.80 -21.21 -16.02
CA SER A 100 -2.45 -21.29 -14.59
C SER A 100 -0.94 -21.41 -14.37
N LEU A 101 -0.24 -22.24 -15.15
CA LEU A 101 1.22 -22.34 -15.10
C LEU A 101 1.91 -21.01 -15.45
N LEU A 102 1.47 -20.33 -16.52
CA LEU A 102 2.04 -19.04 -16.91
C LEU A 102 1.81 -17.96 -15.84
N VAL A 103 0.65 -17.96 -15.18
CA VAL A 103 0.35 -17.05 -14.07
C VAL A 103 1.28 -17.31 -12.88
N VAL A 104 1.52 -18.58 -12.50
CA VAL A 104 2.46 -18.93 -11.42
C VAL A 104 3.88 -18.47 -11.75
N VAL A 105 4.31 -18.60 -13.01
CA VAL A 105 5.62 -18.14 -13.46
C VAL A 105 5.72 -16.61 -13.43
N GLU A 106 4.72 -15.88 -13.92
CA GLU A 106 4.75 -14.41 -13.98
C GLU A 106 4.53 -13.73 -12.63
N ILE A 107 3.67 -14.25 -11.75
CA ILE A 107 3.33 -13.62 -10.45
C ILE A 107 4.16 -14.22 -9.29
N GLY A 108 4.53 -15.49 -9.36
CA GLY A 108 5.31 -16.17 -8.32
C GLY A 108 6.81 -16.13 -8.61
N VAL A 109 7.22 -16.79 -9.70
CA VAL A 109 8.64 -17.05 -9.99
C VAL A 109 9.39 -15.77 -10.41
N PHE A 110 8.80 -14.95 -11.28
CA PHE A 110 9.46 -13.74 -11.78
C PHE A 110 9.83 -12.75 -10.66
N PRO A 111 8.91 -12.36 -9.74
CA PRO A 111 9.28 -11.54 -8.58
C PRO A 111 10.35 -12.19 -7.71
N LEU A 112 10.26 -13.49 -7.46
CA LEU A 112 11.22 -14.21 -6.63
C LEU A 112 12.65 -14.15 -7.20
N ILE A 113 12.82 -14.32 -8.52
CA ILE A 113 14.12 -14.13 -9.19
C ILE A 113 14.63 -12.70 -9.01
N CYS A 114 13.76 -11.70 -9.17
CA CYS A 114 14.14 -10.31 -8.99
C CYS A 114 14.54 -10.00 -7.54
N GLY A 115 13.84 -10.58 -6.55
CA GLY A 115 14.16 -10.45 -5.14
C GLY A 115 15.53 -11.03 -4.80
N TRP A 116 15.86 -12.20 -5.32
CA TRP A 116 17.20 -12.79 -5.17
C TRP A 116 18.29 -11.95 -5.82
N TRP A 117 18.06 -11.38 -7.01
CA TRP A 117 19.00 -10.46 -7.63
C TRP A 117 19.26 -9.23 -6.76
N LEU A 118 18.21 -8.65 -6.18
CA LEU A 118 18.32 -7.50 -5.28
C LEU A 118 19.12 -7.86 -4.01
N ASP A 119 18.81 -8.98 -3.36
CA ASP A 119 19.53 -9.39 -2.13
C ASP A 119 21.02 -9.62 -2.42
N ILE A 120 21.36 -10.43 -3.44
CA ILE A 120 22.75 -10.71 -3.82
C ILE A 120 23.52 -9.43 -4.14
N CYS A 121 22.89 -8.48 -4.86
CA CYS A 121 23.52 -7.21 -5.19
C CYS A 121 23.69 -6.29 -3.97
N SER A 122 22.89 -6.49 -2.91
CA SER A 122 22.90 -5.68 -1.69
C SER A 122 23.73 -6.25 -0.53
N LEU A 123 24.29 -7.46 -0.67
CA LEU A 123 25.06 -8.12 0.40
C LEU A 123 26.19 -7.24 0.97
N GLU A 124 26.99 -6.64 0.09
CA GLU A 124 28.10 -5.75 0.49
C GLU A 124 27.62 -4.48 1.21
N MET A 125 26.36 -4.09 1.04
CA MET A 125 25.77 -2.93 1.71
C MET A 125 25.54 -3.19 3.20
N PHE A 126 25.24 -4.44 3.58
CA PHE A 126 24.89 -4.84 4.94
C PHE A 126 25.97 -5.65 5.66
N ASP A 127 27.17 -5.77 5.08
CA ASP A 127 28.26 -6.65 5.55
C ASP A 127 27.86 -8.13 5.65
N ALA A 128 26.90 -8.57 4.84
CA ALA A 128 26.44 -9.95 4.82
C ALA A 128 27.17 -10.75 3.74
N THR A 129 27.39 -12.04 3.98
CA THR A 129 27.97 -12.96 2.99
C THR A 129 26.91 -13.91 2.43
N LEU A 130 27.23 -14.55 1.28
CA LEU A 130 26.39 -15.62 0.73
C LEU A 130 26.23 -16.80 1.71
N LYS A 131 27.21 -17.02 2.59
CA LYS A 131 27.15 -18.07 3.62
C LYS A 131 26.11 -17.74 4.70
N ASP A 132 26.03 -16.48 5.11
CA ASP A 132 25.02 -16.05 6.09
C ASP A 132 23.60 -16.19 5.54
N ARG A 133 23.44 -15.96 4.22
CA ARG A 133 22.17 -16.20 3.53
C ARG A 133 21.82 -17.67 3.42
N GLU A 134 22.79 -18.53 3.14
CA GLU A 134 22.57 -19.98 3.15
C GLU A 134 22.10 -20.46 4.52
N LEU A 135 22.74 -20.00 5.60
CA LEU A 135 22.31 -20.31 6.98
C LEU A 135 20.90 -19.76 7.29
N SER A 136 20.58 -18.55 6.83
CA SER A 136 19.23 -17.98 6.96
C SER A 136 18.18 -18.80 6.19
N PHE A 137 18.54 -19.32 5.02
CA PHE A 137 17.64 -20.14 4.20
C PHE A 137 17.42 -21.52 4.83
N GLN A 138 18.46 -22.14 5.38
CA GLN A 138 18.35 -23.43 6.07
C GLN A 138 17.53 -23.33 7.37
N SER A 139 17.68 -22.23 8.13
CA SER A 139 16.93 -22.02 9.37
C SER A 139 15.45 -21.71 9.14
N ALA A 140 15.13 -20.91 8.12
CA ALA A 140 13.75 -20.51 7.81
C ALA A 140 13.51 -20.40 6.28
N PRO A 141 13.36 -21.54 5.57
CA PRO A 141 13.26 -21.54 4.11
C PRO A 141 11.99 -20.84 3.61
N GLY A 142 10.85 -21.07 4.28
CA GLY A 142 9.58 -20.43 3.92
C GLY A 142 9.61 -18.91 4.07
N THR A 143 10.11 -18.42 5.20
CA THR A 143 10.20 -16.98 5.50
C THR A 143 11.17 -16.29 4.54
N THR A 144 12.33 -16.88 4.28
CA THR A 144 13.30 -16.32 3.34
C THR A 144 12.72 -16.25 1.92
N MET A 145 12.07 -17.30 1.42
CA MET A 145 11.39 -17.25 0.12
C MET A 145 10.32 -16.18 0.05
N PHE A 146 9.48 -16.09 1.09
CA PHE A 146 8.41 -15.10 1.15
C PHE A 146 8.96 -13.68 1.13
N LEU A 147 10.04 -13.39 1.88
CA LEU A 147 10.67 -12.07 1.90
C LEU A 147 11.28 -11.70 0.55
N HIS A 148 12.00 -12.62 -0.10
CA HIS A 148 12.55 -12.38 -1.44
C HIS A 148 11.43 -12.16 -2.47
N TRP A 149 10.37 -12.96 -2.43
CA TRP A 149 9.20 -12.77 -3.29
C TRP A 149 8.54 -11.40 -3.04
N LEU A 150 8.35 -11.01 -1.77
CA LEU A 150 7.73 -9.74 -1.40
C LEU A 150 8.55 -8.55 -1.91
N VAL A 151 9.86 -8.52 -1.63
CA VAL A 151 10.77 -7.45 -2.10
C VAL A 151 10.80 -7.41 -3.63
N GLY A 152 10.86 -8.57 -4.26
CA GLY A 152 10.79 -8.69 -5.71
C GLY A 152 9.48 -8.17 -6.30
N MET A 153 8.34 -8.45 -5.67
CA MET A 153 7.03 -7.98 -6.13
C MET A 153 6.91 -6.47 -6.02
N VAL A 154 7.40 -5.90 -4.92
CA VAL A 154 7.48 -4.44 -4.71
C VAL A 154 8.36 -3.80 -5.79
N TYR A 155 9.51 -4.40 -6.11
CA TYR A 155 10.38 -3.92 -7.19
C TYR A 155 9.69 -3.95 -8.56
N VAL A 156 9.05 -5.07 -8.94
CA VAL A 156 8.32 -5.19 -10.21
C VAL A 156 7.22 -4.14 -10.30
N PHE A 157 6.49 -3.91 -9.21
CA PHE A 157 5.44 -2.90 -9.13
C PHE A 157 5.96 -1.46 -9.34
N TYR A 158 7.05 -1.08 -8.65
CA TYR A 158 7.65 0.25 -8.81
C TYR A 158 8.27 0.44 -10.20
N PHE A 159 8.90 -0.60 -10.74
CA PHE A 159 9.42 -0.58 -12.10
C PHE A 159 8.29 -0.36 -13.11
N ALA A 160 7.19 -1.12 -13.01
CA ALA A 160 6.01 -0.93 -13.87
C ALA A 160 5.44 0.49 -13.76
N SER A 161 5.32 1.01 -12.53
CA SER A 161 4.86 2.38 -12.27
C SER A 161 5.78 3.44 -12.91
N PHE A 162 7.09 3.22 -12.88
CA PHE A 162 8.07 4.09 -13.56
C PHE A 162 7.94 4.04 -15.09
N ILE A 163 7.74 2.86 -15.68
CA ILE A 163 7.49 2.73 -17.13
C ILE A 163 6.21 3.47 -17.54
N LEU A 164 5.15 3.42 -16.72
CA LEU A 164 3.93 4.19 -16.98
C LEU A 164 4.19 5.70 -16.95
N LEU A 165 4.97 6.19 -15.98
CA LEU A 165 5.39 7.59 -15.95
C LEU A 165 6.23 7.98 -17.18
N LEU A 166 7.15 7.12 -17.62
CA LEU A 166 7.91 7.34 -18.85
C LEU A 166 7.00 7.45 -20.08
N ARG A 167 5.94 6.64 -20.20
CA ARG A 167 4.97 6.71 -21.30
C ARG A 167 4.18 8.02 -21.33
N GLU A 168 4.01 8.68 -20.19
CA GLU A 168 3.36 9.99 -20.15
C GLU A 168 4.26 11.14 -20.63
N VAL A 169 5.58 10.94 -20.62
CA VAL A 169 6.57 11.97 -20.98
C VAL A 169 7.11 11.74 -22.39
N LEU A 170 7.35 10.48 -22.75
CA LEU A 170 7.91 10.08 -24.02
C LEU A 170 6.82 9.88 -25.07
N ARG A 171 7.18 10.11 -26.33
CA ARG A 171 6.34 9.80 -27.48
C ARG A 171 5.95 8.30 -27.50
N PRO A 172 4.69 7.94 -27.81
CA PRO A 172 4.17 6.56 -27.74
C PRO A 172 4.98 5.50 -28.49
N GLY A 173 5.67 5.87 -29.57
CA GLY A 173 6.49 4.96 -30.39
C GLY A 173 7.90 4.67 -29.86
N VAL A 174 8.37 5.38 -28.83
CA VAL A 174 9.75 5.21 -28.30
C VAL A 174 9.87 3.90 -27.52
N LEU A 175 8.89 3.61 -26.67
CA LEU A 175 8.85 2.40 -25.84
C LEU A 175 8.11 1.25 -26.52
N TRP A 176 8.29 1.07 -27.83
CA TRP A 176 7.60 0.03 -28.62
C TRP A 176 7.92 -1.40 -28.16
N PHE A 177 9.08 -1.60 -27.52
CA PHE A 177 9.52 -2.90 -27.01
C PHE A 177 8.87 -3.27 -25.67
N LEU A 178 8.38 -2.28 -24.91
CA LEU A 178 7.61 -2.49 -23.69
C LEU A 178 6.13 -2.52 -24.05
N ARG A 179 5.37 -3.40 -23.42
CA ARG A 179 3.93 -3.47 -23.62
C ARG A 179 3.21 -2.32 -22.91
N ASN A 180 2.18 -1.77 -23.54
CA ASN A 180 1.26 -0.87 -22.87
C ASN A 180 0.24 -1.71 -22.08
N LEU A 181 0.28 -1.63 -20.74
CA LEU A 181 -0.68 -2.34 -19.87
C LEU A 181 -2.03 -1.63 -19.81
N ASN A 182 -2.11 -0.38 -20.28
CA ASN A 182 -3.29 0.50 -20.22
C ASN A 182 -4.09 0.52 -21.52
N ASP A 183 -3.75 -0.36 -22.47
CA ASP A 183 -4.52 -0.49 -23.70
C ASP A 183 -5.85 -1.19 -23.37
N PRO A 184 -7.03 -0.57 -23.62
CA PRO A 184 -8.32 -1.19 -23.30
C PRO A 184 -8.55 -2.53 -24.02
N ASP A 185 -7.84 -2.78 -25.13
CA ASP A 185 -7.91 -4.04 -25.87
C ASP A 185 -6.96 -5.12 -25.27
N PHE A 186 -6.15 -4.76 -24.27
CA PHE A 186 -5.19 -5.66 -23.64
C PHE A 186 -5.79 -6.42 -22.46
N ASN A 187 -6.03 -7.72 -22.65
CA ASN A 187 -6.33 -8.64 -21.56
C ASN A 187 -5.15 -9.63 -21.37
N PRO A 188 -4.47 -9.64 -20.20
CA PRO A 188 -3.27 -10.47 -20.00
C PRO A 188 -3.58 -11.97 -20.14
N VAL A 189 -4.74 -12.40 -19.64
CA VAL A 189 -5.21 -13.80 -19.75
C VAL A 189 -5.48 -14.18 -21.21
N GLN A 190 -6.09 -13.28 -21.98
CA GLN A 190 -6.37 -13.52 -23.41
C GLN A 190 -5.07 -13.74 -24.18
N GLU A 191 -4.03 -12.98 -23.84
CA GLU A 191 -2.74 -13.14 -24.48
C GLU A 191 -2.05 -14.46 -24.12
N MET A 192 -2.09 -14.86 -22.83
CA MET A 192 -1.60 -16.16 -22.36
C MET A 192 -2.29 -17.33 -23.09
N ILE A 193 -3.54 -17.16 -23.50
CA ILE A 193 -4.28 -18.16 -24.28
C ILE A 193 -3.71 -18.23 -25.71
N HIS A 194 -3.59 -17.10 -26.40
CA HIS A 194 -3.29 -17.08 -27.84
C HIS A 194 -1.84 -17.36 -28.22
N LEU A 195 -0.85 -16.98 -27.39
CA LEU A 195 0.56 -17.11 -27.79
C LEU A 195 1.16 -18.47 -27.41
N PRO A 196 2.10 -19.02 -28.21
CA PRO A 196 2.77 -20.28 -27.87
C PRO A 196 3.71 -20.11 -26.66
N ILE A 197 3.90 -21.17 -25.87
CA ILE A 197 4.71 -21.18 -24.64
C ILE A 197 6.13 -20.66 -24.89
N TYR A 198 6.76 -21.06 -26.01
CA TYR A 198 8.11 -20.58 -26.37
C TYR A 198 8.20 -19.04 -26.46
N ARG A 199 7.14 -18.36 -26.93
CA ARG A 199 7.12 -16.90 -27.03
C ARG A 199 7.03 -16.25 -25.64
N HIS A 200 6.28 -16.86 -24.72
CA HIS A 200 6.27 -16.43 -23.31
C HIS A 200 7.63 -16.66 -22.66
N LEU A 201 8.23 -17.84 -22.83
CA LEU A 201 9.55 -18.15 -22.27
C LEU A 201 10.63 -17.20 -22.78
N ARG A 202 10.67 -16.91 -24.08
CA ARG A 202 11.62 -15.94 -24.65
C ARG A 202 11.44 -14.55 -24.04
N ARG A 203 10.20 -14.11 -23.84
CA ARG A 203 9.90 -12.81 -23.22
C ARG A 203 10.26 -12.79 -21.74
N PHE A 204 10.01 -13.89 -21.02
CA PHE A 204 10.40 -14.06 -19.64
C PHE A 204 11.92 -13.98 -19.47
N ILE A 205 12.69 -14.64 -20.34
CA ILE A 205 14.16 -14.56 -20.30
C ILE A 205 14.62 -13.13 -20.57
N LEU A 206 14.04 -12.46 -21.57
CA LEU A 206 14.35 -11.06 -21.86
C LEU A 206 14.00 -10.14 -20.69
N SER A 207 12.87 -10.34 -20.01
CA SER A 207 12.51 -9.55 -18.84
C SER A 207 13.49 -9.78 -17.68
N VAL A 208 13.87 -11.03 -17.39
CA VAL A 208 14.88 -11.33 -16.36
C VAL A 208 16.21 -10.62 -16.65
N ILE A 209 16.67 -10.63 -17.91
CA ILE A 209 17.93 -9.96 -18.30
C ILE A 209 17.81 -8.44 -18.13
N VAL A 210 16.72 -7.82 -18.61
CA VAL A 210 16.52 -6.36 -18.53
C VAL A 210 16.41 -5.91 -17.08
N PHE A 211 15.50 -6.52 -16.30
CA PHE A 211 15.31 -6.17 -14.89
C PHE A 211 16.57 -6.40 -14.08
N GLY A 212 17.27 -7.49 -14.38
CA GLY A 212 18.52 -7.81 -13.73
C GLY A 212 19.64 -6.80 -14.03
N SER A 213 19.90 -6.50 -15.30
CA SER A 213 20.94 -5.53 -15.69
C SER A 213 20.72 -4.14 -15.08
N ILE A 214 19.45 -3.73 -14.92
CA ILE A 214 19.08 -2.49 -14.22
C ILE A 214 19.44 -2.58 -12.73
N VAL A 215 19.18 -3.71 -12.06
CA VAL A 215 19.58 -3.93 -10.66
C VAL A 215 21.10 -3.83 -10.49
N LEU A 216 21.88 -4.45 -11.39
CA LEU A 216 23.34 -4.35 -11.35
C LEU A 216 23.83 -2.91 -11.51
N LEU A 217 23.19 -2.14 -12.39
CA LEU A 217 23.53 -0.74 -12.66
C LEU A 217 23.10 0.20 -11.53
N MET A 218 21.91 0.01 -10.96
CA MET A 218 21.32 0.92 -9.98
C MET A 218 21.67 0.57 -8.53
N LEU A 219 22.16 -0.65 -8.26
CA LEU A 219 22.42 -1.11 -6.90
C LEU A 219 23.86 -1.63 -6.75
N TRP A 220 24.24 -2.69 -7.45
CA TRP A 220 25.55 -3.32 -7.26
C TRP A 220 26.73 -2.39 -7.61
N LEU A 221 26.68 -1.73 -8.77
CA LEU A 221 27.75 -0.83 -9.22
C LEU A 221 27.92 0.39 -8.29
N PRO A 222 26.85 1.10 -7.88
CA PRO A 222 26.91 2.14 -6.85
C PRO A 222 27.53 1.68 -5.54
N ILE A 223 27.12 0.53 -5.01
CA ILE A 223 27.62 0.02 -3.73
C ILE A 223 29.14 -0.21 -3.81
N ARG A 224 29.63 -0.77 -4.91
CA ARG A 224 31.07 -0.93 -5.14
C ARG A 224 31.81 0.40 -5.24
N ILE A 225 31.25 1.37 -5.95
CA ILE A 225 31.84 2.72 -6.04
C ILE A 225 31.89 3.36 -4.65
N ILE A 226 30.82 3.26 -3.85
CA ILE A 226 30.75 3.82 -2.50
C ILE A 226 31.79 3.14 -1.59
N LYS A 227 31.91 1.82 -1.63
CA LYS A 227 32.90 1.07 -0.84
C LYS A 227 34.34 1.50 -1.16
N HIS A 228 34.62 1.81 -2.41
CA HIS A 228 35.95 2.26 -2.83
C HIS A 228 36.21 3.75 -2.52
N MET A 229 35.22 4.61 -2.74
CA MET A 229 35.34 6.06 -2.54
C MET A 229 35.20 6.49 -1.07
N LEU A 230 34.38 5.78 -0.29
CA LEU A 230 34.01 6.10 1.09
C LEU A 230 34.10 4.84 1.97
N PRO A 231 35.31 4.36 2.32
CA PRO A 231 35.50 3.09 3.01
C PRO A 231 34.91 3.03 4.43
N THR A 232 34.66 4.20 5.05
CA THR A 232 34.06 4.30 6.40
C THR A 232 32.53 4.46 6.37
N PHE A 233 31.92 4.57 5.19
CA PHE A 233 30.50 4.83 5.07
C PHE A 233 29.65 3.56 5.17
N LEU A 234 30.11 2.47 4.54
CA LEU A 234 29.55 1.13 4.69
C LEU A 234 30.20 0.41 5.88
N PRO A 235 29.53 -0.57 6.51
CA PRO A 235 28.21 -1.11 6.17
C PRO A 235 27.04 -0.32 6.76
N TYR A 236 25.85 -0.56 6.21
CA TYR A 236 24.62 -0.09 6.80
C TYR A 236 24.23 -0.97 7.99
N ASN A 237 24.25 -0.39 9.19
CA ASN A 237 23.90 -1.07 10.43
C ASN A 237 22.40 -1.39 10.48
N VAL A 238 22.06 -2.65 10.29
CA VAL A 238 20.73 -3.22 10.57
C VAL A 238 20.88 -4.06 11.84
N MET A 239 21.07 -3.40 12.98
CA MET A 239 21.03 -4.06 14.28
C MET A 239 19.55 -4.23 14.64
N LEU A 240 19.08 -5.49 14.73
CA LEU A 240 17.88 -5.81 15.49
C LEU A 240 18.36 -6.10 16.92
N TYR A 241 18.05 -5.26 17.91
CA TYR A 241 18.34 -5.62 19.29
C TYR A 241 17.33 -6.69 19.73
N SER A 242 17.85 -7.87 20.03
CA SER A 242 17.11 -9.10 20.37
C SER A 242 16.17 -8.95 21.59
N ASP A 243 16.36 -7.92 22.42
CA ASP A 243 15.68 -7.81 23.71
C ASP A 243 14.26 -7.21 23.61
N ALA A 244 13.88 -6.62 22.45
CA ALA A 244 12.54 -6.06 22.21
C ALA A 244 12.10 -6.03 20.73
N PRO A 245 11.99 -7.18 20.03
CA PRO A 245 11.73 -7.23 18.59
C PRO A 245 10.40 -6.57 18.17
N VAL A 246 9.37 -6.64 19.02
CA VAL A 246 8.06 -6.04 18.74
C VAL A 246 8.13 -4.50 18.70
N SER A 247 8.99 -3.90 19.53
CA SER A 247 9.14 -2.45 19.58
C SER A 247 9.91 -1.92 18.38
N GLU A 248 10.96 -2.61 17.93
CA GLU A 248 11.72 -2.16 16.75
C GLU A 248 10.88 -2.27 15.48
N LEU A 249 10.17 -3.38 15.30
CA LEU A 249 9.22 -3.58 14.22
C LEU A 249 8.13 -2.50 14.19
N SER A 250 7.65 -2.05 15.36
CA SER A 250 6.65 -0.96 15.42
C SER A 250 7.19 0.37 14.88
N LEU A 251 8.47 0.65 15.08
CA LEU A 251 9.12 1.87 14.62
C LEU A 251 9.41 1.78 13.11
N GLU A 252 9.86 0.63 12.63
CA GLU A 252 10.01 0.36 11.19
C GLU A 252 8.67 0.46 10.45
N LEU A 253 7.60 -0.11 11.03
CA LEU A 253 6.24 0.02 10.50
C LEU A 253 5.73 1.46 10.55
N LEU A 254 6.03 2.22 11.60
CA LEU A 254 5.69 3.64 11.67
C LEU A 254 6.39 4.42 10.56
N LEU A 255 7.66 4.14 10.30
CA LEU A 255 8.38 4.73 9.20
C LEU A 255 7.76 4.34 7.84
N LEU A 256 7.46 3.07 7.64
CA LEU A 256 6.83 2.59 6.40
C LEU A 256 5.41 3.12 6.22
N GLN A 257 4.66 3.40 7.30
CA GLN A 257 3.24 3.75 7.23
C GLN A 257 2.96 5.24 7.38
N VAL A 258 3.84 6.00 7.99
CA VAL A 258 3.68 7.45 8.20
C VAL A 258 4.64 8.20 7.29
N VAL A 259 5.91 7.78 7.28
CA VAL A 259 6.95 8.52 6.56
C VAL A 259 6.89 8.27 5.06
N LEU A 260 6.86 7.00 4.66
CA LEU A 260 6.86 6.63 3.25
C LEU A 260 5.62 7.16 2.51
N PRO A 261 4.37 7.07 3.04
CA PRO A 261 3.21 7.62 2.38
C PRO A 261 3.21 9.15 2.41
N ALA A 262 3.67 9.82 3.47
CA ALA A 262 3.78 11.28 3.45
C ALA A 262 4.73 11.79 2.35
N LEU A 263 5.79 11.03 2.04
CA LEU A 263 6.71 11.32 0.94
C LEU A 263 6.11 10.96 -0.45
N LEU A 264 5.33 9.89 -0.55
CA LEU A 264 4.82 9.37 -1.83
C LEU A 264 3.38 9.81 -2.20
N GLU A 265 2.49 10.06 -1.23
CA GLU A 265 1.07 10.41 -1.40
C GLU A 265 0.85 11.88 -1.78
N GLN A 266 1.86 12.74 -1.71
CA GLN A 266 1.74 14.04 -2.33
C GLN A 266 1.83 13.84 -3.84
N GLY A 267 0.73 13.96 -4.58
CA GLY A 267 0.73 13.99 -6.06
C GLY A 267 1.75 14.95 -6.66
N HIS A 268 2.25 15.92 -5.87
CA HIS A 268 3.41 16.73 -6.18
C HIS A 268 4.71 15.95 -6.44
N THR A 269 5.01 14.84 -5.77
CA THR A 269 6.26 14.09 -6.01
C THR A 269 6.23 13.38 -7.35
N ARG A 270 5.10 12.78 -7.74
CA ARG A 270 4.89 12.27 -9.11
C ARG A 270 4.99 13.38 -10.14
N GLN A 271 4.33 14.52 -9.91
CA GLN A 271 4.40 15.66 -10.83
C GLN A 271 5.83 16.22 -10.95
N TRP A 272 6.56 16.27 -9.83
CA TRP A 272 7.95 16.70 -9.78
C TRP A 272 8.86 15.70 -10.49
N LEU A 273 8.69 14.40 -10.26
CA LEU A 273 9.40 13.33 -10.96
C LEU A 273 9.11 13.37 -12.45
N LYS A 274 7.85 13.56 -12.86
CA LYS A 274 7.46 13.77 -14.26
C LYS A 274 8.14 15.01 -14.86
N GLY A 275 8.17 16.11 -14.10
CA GLY A 275 8.88 17.33 -14.49
C GLY A 275 10.39 17.12 -14.65
N LEU A 276 11.01 16.38 -13.74
CA LEU A 276 12.43 16.04 -13.77
C LEU A 276 12.77 15.14 -14.96
N VAL A 277 11.98 14.08 -15.17
CA VAL A 277 12.12 13.19 -16.34
C VAL A 277 11.94 14.00 -17.62
N ARG A 278 10.94 14.88 -17.71
CA ARG A 278 10.74 15.77 -18.87
C ARG A 278 11.91 16.73 -19.09
N ALA A 279 12.42 17.35 -18.04
CA ALA A 279 13.58 18.23 -18.14
C ALA A 279 14.81 17.46 -18.63
N TRP A 280 15.02 16.25 -18.14
CA TRP A 280 16.09 15.36 -18.58
C TRP A 280 15.92 14.94 -20.04
N THR A 281 14.73 14.52 -20.47
CA THR A 281 14.48 14.10 -21.87
C THR A 281 14.63 15.26 -22.84
N VAL A 282 14.20 16.47 -22.46
CA VAL A 282 14.42 17.69 -23.26
C VAL A 282 15.92 17.99 -23.37
N THR A 283 16.65 17.96 -22.26
CA THR A 283 18.09 18.25 -22.24
C THR A 283 18.87 17.22 -23.07
N ALA A 284 18.61 15.93 -22.88
CA ALA A 284 19.22 14.85 -23.65
C ALA A 284 18.82 14.91 -25.13
N GLY A 285 17.55 15.24 -25.40
CA GLY A 285 17.00 15.40 -26.74
C GLY A 285 17.67 16.53 -27.53
N TYR A 286 17.96 17.66 -26.89
CA TYR A 286 18.72 18.74 -27.53
C TYR A 286 20.21 18.42 -27.66
N LEU A 287 20.84 17.83 -26.63
CA LEU A 287 22.27 17.50 -26.65
C LEU A 287 22.64 16.48 -27.73
N LEU A 288 21.76 15.50 -27.98
CA LEU A 288 21.96 14.44 -28.97
C LEU A 288 21.18 14.68 -30.27
N ASP A 289 20.46 15.80 -30.37
CA ASP A 289 19.59 16.15 -31.50
C ASP A 289 18.63 14.99 -31.86
N LEU A 290 17.96 14.50 -30.82
CA LEU A 290 16.93 13.44 -30.80
C LEU A 290 15.58 13.95 -30.27
N HIS A 291 15.40 15.28 -30.16
CA HIS A 291 14.19 15.90 -29.62
C HIS A 291 12.91 15.42 -30.33
N SER A 292 12.86 15.51 -31.66
CA SER A 292 11.74 15.04 -32.50
C SER A 292 11.45 13.54 -32.30
N TYR A 293 12.47 12.71 -32.05
CA TYR A 293 12.29 11.29 -31.79
C TYR A 293 11.66 11.00 -30.41
N LEU A 294 12.14 11.68 -29.35
CA LEU A 294 11.75 11.43 -27.96
C LEU A 294 10.43 12.10 -27.55
N LEU A 295 10.21 13.35 -27.99
CA LEU A 295 9.09 14.20 -27.56
C LEU A 295 8.08 14.48 -28.69
N GLY A 296 8.47 14.27 -29.95
CA GLY A 296 7.68 14.70 -31.12
C GLY A 296 7.89 16.19 -31.42
N ASP A 297 7.45 16.61 -32.61
CA ASP A 297 7.49 18.02 -33.01
C ASP A 297 6.25 18.74 -32.48
N GLN A 298 6.45 19.72 -31.61
CA GLN A 298 5.40 20.34 -30.81
C GLN A 298 4.52 21.31 -31.63
N GLU A 299 4.88 21.59 -32.89
CA GLU A 299 4.30 22.65 -33.73
C GLU A 299 2.96 22.29 -34.42
N GLU A 300 2.60 21.01 -34.55
CA GLU A 300 1.31 20.63 -35.18
C GLU A 300 0.11 20.65 -34.22
N SER A 301 0.34 20.68 -32.90
CA SER A 301 -0.74 20.66 -31.90
C SER A 301 -1.33 22.05 -31.62
N ASP A 302 -0.51 23.11 -31.64
CA ASP A 302 -0.97 24.49 -31.43
C ASP A 302 -1.66 25.08 -32.67
N ASN A 303 -1.32 24.60 -33.88
CA ASN A 303 -2.01 25.01 -35.12
C ASN A 303 -3.37 24.33 -35.31
N ASN A 304 -3.55 23.09 -34.84
CA ASN A 304 -4.84 22.39 -34.92
C ASN A 304 -5.82 22.80 -33.79
N ALA A 305 -5.34 23.35 -32.68
CA ALA A 305 -6.20 23.88 -31.61
C ALA A 305 -6.98 25.15 -32.03
N ASN A 306 -6.54 25.83 -33.10
CA ASN A 306 -7.20 27.04 -33.62
C ASN A 306 -8.17 26.76 -34.80
N GLN A 307 -8.45 25.49 -35.15
CA GLN A 307 -9.32 25.16 -36.29
C GLN A 307 -10.50 24.22 -35.99
N GLN A 308 -10.93 24.09 -34.74
CA GLN A 308 -12.20 23.42 -34.42
C GLN A 308 -13.00 24.18 -33.35
N PRO A 309 -13.81 25.19 -33.71
CA PRO A 309 -15.01 25.48 -32.97
C PRO A 309 -16.12 24.53 -33.43
N ASN A 310 -16.81 23.92 -32.46
CA ASN A 310 -18.20 23.46 -32.59
C ASN A 310 -18.45 22.09 -33.25
N ASN A 311 -18.48 21.04 -32.42
CA ASN A 311 -19.62 20.12 -32.29
C ASN A 311 -19.18 18.87 -31.51
N ASN A 312 -19.51 18.82 -30.21
CA ASN A 312 -19.94 17.62 -29.49
C ASN A 312 -20.28 17.98 -28.04
N GLN A 313 -21.29 18.84 -27.87
CA GLN A 313 -22.08 18.86 -26.65
C GLN A 313 -23.10 17.73 -26.78
N HIS A 314 -22.76 16.56 -26.24
CA HIS A 314 -23.74 15.54 -25.87
C HIS A 314 -23.53 15.20 -24.41
N GLY A 315 -24.57 15.48 -23.63
CA GLY A 315 -24.55 15.50 -22.18
C GLY A 315 -24.14 14.17 -21.56
N ARG A 316 -23.30 14.27 -20.53
CA ARG A 316 -23.26 13.27 -19.47
C ARG A 316 -23.21 13.98 -18.13
N ASN A 317 -24.41 14.38 -17.70
CA ASN A 317 -24.72 14.71 -16.34
C ASN A 317 -24.54 13.43 -15.52
N ASN A 318 -23.45 13.31 -14.76
CA ASN A 318 -23.33 12.36 -13.68
C ASN A 318 -22.63 13.06 -12.52
N ASN A 319 -23.44 13.52 -11.58
CA ASN A 319 -23.03 13.87 -10.23
C ASN A 319 -22.51 12.60 -9.53
N ALA A 320 -21.22 12.33 -9.64
CA ALA A 320 -20.54 11.39 -8.76
C ALA A 320 -19.96 12.20 -7.59
N ILE A 321 -20.62 12.08 -6.44
CA ILE A 321 -20.11 12.51 -5.14
C ILE A 321 -18.81 11.71 -4.88
N PRO A 322 -17.68 12.35 -4.51
CA PRO A 322 -16.47 11.62 -4.20
C PRO A 322 -16.69 10.87 -2.89
N VAL A 323 -16.86 9.55 -2.96
CA VAL A 323 -16.81 8.69 -1.78
C VAL A 323 -15.34 8.58 -1.37
N VAL A 324 -15.03 9.19 -0.23
CA VAL A 324 -13.72 9.20 0.41
C VAL A 324 -13.42 7.78 0.91
N GLY A 325 -12.38 7.14 0.36
CA GLY A 325 -11.93 5.84 0.86
C GLY A 325 -10.89 5.09 0.00
N GLU A 326 -10.77 5.37 -1.30
CA GLU A 326 -9.94 4.55 -2.21
C GLU A 326 -8.73 5.29 -2.79
N GLY A 327 -7.96 6.02 -1.97
CA GLY A 327 -6.83 6.83 -2.44
C GLY A 327 -5.73 6.05 -3.18
N LEU A 328 -5.52 4.77 -2.84
CA LEU A 328 -4.48 3.95 -3.48
C LEU A 328 -5.04 3.11 -4.64
N HIS A 329 -6.19 2.47 -4.47
CA HIS A 329 -6.82 1.64 -5.50
C HIS A 329 -7.42 2.48 -6.63
N ALA A 330 -8.11 3.59 -6.33
CA ALA A 330 -8.65 4.48 -7.37
C ALA A 330 -7.56 5.28 -8.08
N ALA A 331 -6.45 5.62 -7.41
CA ALA A 331 -5.28 6.20 -8.08
C ALA A 331 -4.57 5.16 -8.97
N HIS A 332 -4.46 3.90 -8.52
CA HIS A 332 -3.93 2.80 -9.34
C HIS A 332 -4.85 2.45 -10.51
N GLN A 333 -6.16 2.57 -10.33
CA GLN A 333 -7.15 2.33 -11.37
C GLN A 333 -7.27 3.50 -12.34
N ALA A 334 -7.07 4.74 -11.88
CA ALA A 334 -6.89 5.91 -12.73
C ALA A 334 -5.56 5.88 -13.51
N ILE A 335 -4.50 5.28 -12.93
CA ILE A 335 -3.24 4.99 -13.61
C ILE A 335 -3.47 4.03 -14.79
N LEU A 336 -4.41 3.09 -14.70
CA LEU A 336 -4.71 2.15 -15.79
C LEU A 336 -5.53 2.77 -16.94
N GLN A 337 -6.27 3.87 -16.71
CA GLN A 337 -7.22 4.42 -17.68
C GLN A 337 -6.71 5.63 -18.49
N GLN A 338 -5.55 6.22 -18.14
CA GLN A 338 -4.99 7.36 -18.87
C GLN A 338 -3.99 6.90 -19.94
N GLY A 339 -4.50 6.35 -21.05
CA GLY A 339 -3.70 6.06 -22.25
C GLY A 339 -3.52 7.30 -23.12
N GLY A 340 -2.27 7.68 -23.41
CA GLY A 340 -1.95 8.66 -24.46
C GLY A 340 -2.27 8.13 -25.87
N PRO A 341 -2.28 9.00 -26.89
CA PRO A 341 -2.73 8.65 -28.24
C PRO A 341 -1.91 7.48 -28.84
N VAL A 342 -2.61 6.41 -29.23
CA VAL A 342 -2.05 5.21 -29.87
C VAL A 342 -1.95 5.41 -31.39
N GLY A 343 -1.12 6.35 -31.83
CA GLY A 343 -0.93 6.66 -33.24
C GLY A 343 0.54 6.72 -33.64
N PHE A 344 0.85 6.30 -34.87
CA PHE A 344 2.15 6.60 -35.47
C PHE A 344 2.24 8.11 -35.75
N GLN A 345 2.96 8.83 -34.90
CA GLN A 345 3.36 10.22 -35.19
C GLN A 345 4.59 10.21 -36.11
N PRO A 346 4.74 11.09 -37.10
CA PRO A 346 6.00 11.21 -37.83
C PRO A 346 7.13 11.72 -36.91
N TYR A 347 8.38 11.42 -37.21
CA TYR A 347 9.55 11.99 -36.53
C TYR A 347 10.72 12.18 -37.50
N HIS A 348 11.54 13.20 -37.26
CA HIS A 348 12.72 13.45 -38.06
C HIS A 348 13.88 12.52 -37.64
N LYS A 349 14.46 11.78 -38.59
CA LYS A 349 15.59 10.88 -38.36
C LYS A 349 16.91 11.62 -38.68
N PRO A 350 17.74 11.97 -37.68
CA PRO A 350 19.00 12.65 -37.91
C PRO A 350 20.08 11.76 -38.54
N ILE A 351 21.12 12.41 -39.06
CA ILE A 351 22.33 11.77 -39.60
C ILE A 351 23.07 11.03 -38.46
N LYS A 352 23.49 9.78 -38.69
CA LYS A 352 24.05 8.86 -37.67
C LYS A 352 23.10 8.52 -36.52
N PHE A 353 21.80 8.37 -36.80
CA PHE A 353 20.78 7.94 -35.85
C PHE A 353 21.16 6.78 -34.89
N PRO A 354 21.68 5.61 -35.35
CA PRO A 354 21.97 4.50 -34.43
C PRO A 354 23.07 4.83 -33.41
N LEU A 355 24.07 5.62 -33.79
CA LEU A 355 25.13 6.06 -32.88
C LEU A 355 24.57 7.00 -31.81
N ARG A 356 23.65 7.90 -32.18
CA ARG A 356 23.00 8.81 -31.23
C ARG A 356 22.10 8.06 -30.24
N ILE A 357 21.40 7.01 -30.69
CA ILE A 357 20.65 6.13 -29.79
C ILE A 357 21.58 5.39 -28.82
N PHE A 358 22.73 4.89 -29.30
CA PHE A 358 23.73 4.28 -28.44
C PHE A 358 24.26 5.28 -27.38
N LEU A 359 24.59 6.51 -27.80
CA LEU A 359 24.98 7.58 -26.87
C LEU A 359 23.87 7.95 -25.89
N LEU A 360 22.60 7.93 -26.31
CA LEU A 360 21.45 8.15 -25.43
C LEU A 360 21.37 7.07 -24.35
N ILE A 361 21.52 5.79 -24.72
CA ILE A 361 21.52 4.67 -23.76
C ILE A 361 22.69 4.81 -22.80
N LEU A 362 23.90 5.15 -23.28
CA LEU A 362 25.06 5.37 -22.43
C LEU A 362 24.84 6.55 -21.46
N PHE A 363 24.30 7.67 -21.95
CA PHE A 363 23.98 8.84 -21.13
C PHE A 363 22.91 8.51 -20.09
N MET A 364 21.89 7.72 -20.45
CA MET A 364 20.89 7.20 -19.52
C MET A 364 21.53 6.33 -18.44
N CYS A 365 22.41 5.39 -18.81
CA CYS A 365 23.14 4.55 -17.87
C CYS A 365 23.97 5.38 -16.87
N ILE A 366 24.72 6.38 -17.34
CA ILE A 366 25.53 7.26 -16.50
C ILE A 366 24.65 8.10 -15.56
N THR A 367 23.58 8.68 -16.09
CA THR A 367 22.68 9.52 -15.28
C THR A 367 21.91 8.71 -14.24
N LEU A 368 21.47 7.49 -14.57
CA LEU A 368 20.90 6.55 -13.61
C LEU A 368 21.90 6.13 -12.54
N LEU A 369 23.17 5.88 -12.92
CA LEU A 369 24.24 5.54 -11.99
C LEU A 369 24.54 6.68 -11.00
N ILE A 370 24.61 7.93 -11.49
CA ILE A 370 24.82 9.10 -10.64
C ILE A 370 23.61 9.31 -9.72
N ALA A 371 22.39 9.21 -10.27
CA ALA A 371 21.16 9.36 -9.50
C ALA A 371 21.05 8.29 -8.40
N SER A 372 21.40 7.04 -8.69
CA SER A 372 21.42 5.98 -7.67
C SER A 372 22.51 6.20 -6.63
N LEU A 373 23.71 6.64 -7.02
CA LEU A 373 24.77 6.99 -6.08
C LEU A 373 24.31 8.07 -5.10
N LEU A 374 23.69 9.14 -5.61
CA LEU A 374 23.15 10.23 -4.81
C LEU A 374 22.01 9.74 -3.91
N CYS A 375 21.09 8.91 -4.44
CA CYS A 375 19.96 8.38 -3.67
C CYS A 375 20.40 7.46 -2.53
N LEU A 376 21.45 6.68 -2.72
CA LEU A 376 21.98 5.78 -1.68
C LEU A 376 22.81 6.54 -0.64
N THR A 377 23.57 7.58 -1.04
CA THR A 377 24.52 8.28 -0.15
C THR A 377 23.95 9.52 0.53
N MET A 378 23.26 10.41 -0.20
CA MET A 378 22.85 11.72 0.33
C MET A 378 21.88 11.63 1.51
N PRO A 379 20.81 10.80 1.46
CA PRO A 379 19.90 10.67 2.61
C PRO A 379 20.60 10.10 3.84
N VAL A 380 21.39 9.04 3.69
CA VAL A 380 22.09 8.41 4.82
C VAL A 380 23.14 9.36 5.40
N PHE A 381 23.88 10.08 4.55
CA PHE A 381 24.87 11.07 5.00
C PHE A 381 24.21 12.21 5.79
N ALA A 382 23.16 12.83 5.24
CA ALA A 382 22.42 13.90 5.92
C ALA A 382 21.79 13.40 7.22
N GLY A 383 21.29 12.16 7.23
CA GLY A 383 20.71 11.52 8.40
C GLY A 383 21.70 11.24 9.51
N ARG A 384 22.86 10.66 9.19
CA ARG A 384 23.95 10.43 10.15
C ARG A 384 24.47 11.74 10.72
N TRP A 385 24.63 12.76 9.87
CA TRP A 385 25.03 14.10 10.31
C TRP A 385 24.01 14.68 11.29
N LEU A 386 22.72 14.63 10.98
CA LEU A 386 21.66 15.15 11.85
C LEU A 386 21.56 14.39 13.17
N MET A 387 21.61 13.06 13.12
CA MET A 387 21.53 12.22 14.31
C MET A 387 22.74 12.35 15.22
N SER A 388 23.92 12.65 14.67
CA SER A 388 25.14 12.87 15.47
C SER A 388 25.00 13.99 16.51
N PHE A 389 24.13 14.97 16.28
CA PHE A 389 23.86 16.04 17.25
C PHE A 389 23.11 15.55 18.50
N TRP A 390 22.30 14.49 18.37
CA TRP A 390 21.45 14.00 19.46
C TRP A 390 22.04 12.76 20.14
N THR A 391 22.58 11.81 19.38
CA THR A 391 23.03 10.52 19.91
C THR A 391 24.55 10.38 19.98
N GLY A 392 25.30 11.44 19.63
CA GLY A 392 26.76 11.42 19.61
C GLY A 392 27.29 10.35 18.65
N THR A 393 28.14 9.45 19.16
CA THR A 393 28.80 8.38 18.39
C THR A 393 28.05 7.04 18.39
N ALA A 394 26.85 6.97 18.96
CA ALA A 394 26.07 5.74 19.01
C ALA A 394 25.63 5.30 17.60
N LYS A 395 25.80 4.01 17.28
CA LYS A 395 25.34 3.41 16.02
C LYS A 395 23.82 3.24 16.06
N ILE A 396 23.11 4.04 15.28
CA ILE A 396 21.65 3.94 15.11
C ILE A 396 21.37 3.05 13.89
N HIS A 397 20.21 2.39 13.91
CA HIS A 397 19.68 1.65 12.78
C HIS A 397 19.55 2.56 11.53
N GLU A 398 20.12 2.14 10.41
CA GLU A 398 20.29 3.02 9.23
C GLU A 398 19.00 3.33 8.49
N LEU A 399 17.96 2.53 8.67
CA LEU A 399 16.63 2.88 8.17
C LEU A 399 16.16 4.24 8.75
N TYR A 400 16.48 4.52 10.02
CA TYR A 400 16.10 5.79 10.66
C TYR A 400 16.94 6.95 10.17
N THR A 401 18.25 6.74 10.00
CA THR A 401 19.15 7.76 9.44
C THR A 401 18.75 8.07 8.00
N ALA A 402 18.54 7.06 7.15
CA ALA A 402 18.13 7.21 5.77
C ALA A 402 16.82 8.00 5.63
N ALA A 403 15.79 7.65 6.38
CA ALA A 403 14.50 8.33 6.27
C ALA A 403 14.52 9.74 6.84
N CYS A 404 15.20 9.97 7.97
CA CYS A 404 15.38 11.31 8.53
C CYS A 404 16.14 12.21 7.55
N GLY A 405 17.24 11.72 6.98
CA GLY A 405 18.01 12.48 6.01
C GLY A 405 17.28 12.68 4.68
N LEU A 406 16.45 11.72 4.23
CA LEU A 406 15.59 11.91 3.06
C LEU A 406 14.62 13.08 3.26
N TYR A 407 14.04 13.22 4.46
CA TYR A 407 13.23 14.39 4.80
C TYR A 407 14.01 15.69 4.82
N VAL A 408 15.22 15.68 5.40
CA VAL A 408 16.08 16.88 5.42
C VAL A 408 16.40 17.31 3.99
N CYS A 409 16.79 16.38 3.12
CA CYS A 409 17.04 16.64 1.71
C CYS A 409 15.78 17.18 1.02
N TRP A 410 14.62 16.57 1.24
CA TRP A 410 13.35 17.01 0.67
C TRP A 410 12.95 18.42 1.13
N LEU A 411 13.05 18.70 2.42
CA LEU A 411 12.78 20.01 3.01
C LEU A 411 13.75 21.06 2.49
N ALA A 412 15.04 20.73 2.35
CA ALA A 412 16.03 21.63 1.77
C ALA A 412 15.70 21.98 0.31
N ILE A 413 15.34 20.99 -0.52
CA ILE A 413 14.91 21.21 -1.91
C ILE A 413 13.65 22.11 -1.94
N ARG A 414 12.67 21.83 -1.07
CA ARG A 414 11.46 22.66 -0.95
C ARG A 414 11.76 24.08 -0.49
N ALA A 415 12.64 24.26 0.49
CA ALA A 415 13.07 25.56 0.97
C ALA A 415 13.76 26.36 -0.15
N VAL A 416 14.69 25.75 -0.88
CA VAL A 416 15.40 26.40 -1.99
C VAL A 416 14.41 26.81 -3.09
N THR A 417 13.49 25.93 -3.48
CA THR A 417 12.49 26.26 -4.52
C THR A 417 11.55 27.40 -4.10
N VAL A 418 11.14 27.44 -2.84
CA VAL A 418 10.34 28.54 -2.28
C VAL A 418 11.14 29.83 -2.22
N LEU A 419 12.40 29.79 -1.77
CA LEU A 419 13.27 30.96 -1.70
C LEU A 419 13.52 31.58 -3.08
N LEU A 420 13.78 30.75 -4.10
CA LEU A 420 13.92 31.21 -5.48
C LEU A 420 12.62 31.85 -6.00
N ALA A 421 11.46 31.31 -5.63
CA ALA A 421 10.16 31.88 -6.01
C ALA A 421 9.83 33.20 -5.26
N TRP A 422 10.43 33.43 -4.09
CA TRP A 422 10.22 34.64 -3.28
C TRP A 422 11.22 35.75 -3.59
N MET A 423 12.39 35.41 -4.16
CA MET A 423 13.42 36.36 -4.57
C MET A 423 12.92 37.52 -5.46
N PRO A 424 11.96 37.33 -6.40
CA PRO A 424 11.42 38.44 -7.19
C PRO A 424 10.30 39.25 -6.50
N GLN A 425 9.87 38.90 -5.27
CA GLN A 425 8.73 39.55 -4.59
C GLN A 425 9.17 40.67 -3.64
N SER A 426 8.35 41.73 -3.51
CA SER A 426 8.61 42.87 -2.61
C SER A 426 8.66 42.44 -1.13
N ARG A 427 9.58 43.04 -0.36
CA ARG A 427 9.82 42.77 1.08
C ARG A 427 8.54 42.83 1.94
N ARG A 428 7.57 43.69 1.58
CA ARG A 428 6.29 43.80 2.29
C ARG A 428 5.41 42.55 2.11
N VAL A 429 5.38 41.97 0.92
CA VAL A 429 4.62 40.74 0.62
C VAL A 429 5.23 39.54 1.35
N ILE A 430 6.56 39.50 1.44
CA ILE A 430 7.28 38.48 2.18
C ILE A 430 6.91 38.55 3.68
N TYR A 431 6.92 39.74 4.28
CA TYR A 431 6.57 39.89 5.70
C TYR A 431 5.14 39.42 6.01
N LEU A 432 4.17 39.78 5.16
CA LEU A 432 2.77 39.34 5.32
C LEU A 432 2.64 37.81 5.22
N LYS A 433 3.28 37.20 4.22
CA LYS A 433 3.29 35.74 4.06
C LYS A 433 3.96 35.03 5.25
N VAL A 434 5.08 35.56 5.74
CA VAL A 434 5.78 35.00 6.91
C VAL A 434 4.89 35.07 8.16
N ARG A 435 4.16 36.16 8.37
CA ARG A 435 3.20 36.29 9.48
C ARG A 435 2.03 35.31 9.37
N GLU A 436 1.46 35.13 8.18
CA GLU A 436 0.40 34.15 7.96
C GLU A 436 0.92 32.72 8.18
N TRP A 437 2.09 32.40 7.64
CA TRP A 437 2.71 31.09 7.79
C TRP A 437 3.09 30.80 9.24
N SER A 438 3.61 31.77 9.99
CA SER A 438 3.97 31.56 11.40
C SER A 438 2.75 31.25 12.25
N LEU A 439 1.62 31.94 12.03
CA LEU A 439 0.36 31.64 12.71
C LEU A 439 -0.18 30.25 12.33
N MET A 440 -0.09 29.87 11.05
CA MET A 440 -0.47 28.52 10.62
C MET A 440 0.43 27.46 11.27
N ILE A 441 1.75 27.65 11.27
CA ILE A 441 2.73 26.73 11.87
C ILE A 441 2.47 26.57 13.37
N MET A 442 2.15 27.65 14.08
CA MET A 442 1.83 27.55 15.51
C MET A 442 0.54 26.76 15.75
N LYS A 443 -0.52 27.00 14.96
CA LYS A 443 -1.77 26.22 15.07
C LYS A 443 -1.56 24.75 14.73
N THR A 444 -0.83 24.44 13.65
CA THR A 444 -0.54 23.06 13.26
C THR A 444 0.33 22.37 14.29
N LEU A 445 1.30 23.06 14.90
CA LEU A 445 2.15 22.51 15.96
C LEU A 445 1.32 22.10 17.18
N ILE A 446 0.38 22.94 17.63
CA ILE A 446 -0.51 22.62 18.75
C ILE A 446 -1.39 21.41 18.42
N VAL A 447 -1.99 21.40 17.22
CA VAL A 447 -2.81 20.25 16.77
C VAL A 447 -1.97 18.98 16.66
N ALA A 448 -0.76 19.06 16.11
CA ALA A 448 0.16 17.93 16.00
C ALA A 448 0.59 17.41 17.37
N LEU A 449 0.92 18.29 18.33
CA LEU A 449 1.25 17.87 19.69
C LEU A 449 0.11 17.10 20.34
N LEU A 450 -1.14 17.55 20.18
CA LEU A 450 -2.30 16.88 20.77
C LEU A 450 -2.64 15.57 20.04
N LEU A 451 -2.78 15.61 18.71
CA LEU A 451 -3.29 14.49 17.92
C LEU A 451 -2.23 13.45 17.56
N ALA A 452 -0.96 13.86 17.37
CA ALA A 452 0.14 12.99 17.00
C ALA A 452 1.15 12.76 18.13
N GLY A 453 1.12 13.55 19.21
CA GLY A 453 1.94 13.35 20.41
C GLY A 453 1.14 12.70 21.54
N VAL A 454 0.25 13.47 22.17
CA VAL A 454 -0.45 13.08 23.41
C VAL A 454 -1.38 11.90 23.21
N ILE A 455 -2.28 11.95 22.22
CA ILE A 455 -3.24 10.85 21.99
C ILE A 455 -2.52 9.53 21.69
N PRO A 456 -1.55 9.46 20.76
CA PRO A 456 -0.77 8.26 20.53
C PRO A 456 -0.05 7.77 21.77
N LEU A 457 0.66 8.63 22.50
CA LEU A 457 1.39 8.22 23.70
C LEU A 457 0.46 7.55 24.74
N LEU A 458 -0.70 8.14 25.02
CA LEU A 458 -1.67 7.56 25.96
C LEU A 458 -2.22 6.22 25.46
N LEU A 459 -2.48 6.12 24.16
CA LEU A 459 -3.02 4.93 23.56
C LEU A 459 -1.99 3.79 23.54
N GLY A 460 -0.74 4.11 23.22
CA GLY A 460 0.37 3.17 23.26
C GLY A 460 0.65 2.65 24.67
N LEU A 461 0.67 3.54 25.67
CA LEU A 461 0.80 3.17 27.07
C LEU A 461 -0.35 2.24 27.51
N LEU A 462 -1.58 2.53 27.09
CA LEU A 462 -2.73 1.66 27.37
C LEU A 462 -2.55 0.28 26.72
N PHE A 463 -2.09 0.23 25.48
CA PHE A 463 -1.83 -1.03 24.79
C PHE A 463 -0.71 -1.84 25.46
N GLU A 464 0.37 -1.19 25.87
CA GLU A 464 1.46 -1.81 26.63
C GLU A 464 0.92 -2.45 27.91
N LEU A 465 0.11 -1.71 28.69
CA LEU A 465 -0.46 -2.20 29.95
C LEU A 465 -1.50 -3.32 29.76
N VAL A 466 -2.28 -3.28 28.67
CA VAL A 466 -3.36 -4.26 28.43
C VAL A 466 -2.85 -5.55 27.82
N ILE A 467 -1.92 -5.47 26.86
CA ILE A 467 -1.53 -6.61 26.02
C ILE A 467 -0.05 -6.98 26.23
N VAL A 468 0.87 -6.04 26.03
CA VAL A 468 2.29 -6.36 25.94
C VAL A 468 2.87 -6.74 27.29
N ALA A 469 2.66 -5.91 28.32
CA ALA A 469 3.24 -6.10 29.63
C ALA A 469 2.77 -7.40 30.31
N PRO A 470 1.48 -7.82 30.22
CA PRO A 470 1.03 -9.13 30.71
C PRO A 470 1.57 -10.34 29.94
N LEU A 471 1.89 -10.20 28.65
CA LEU A 471 2.41 -11.29 27.82
C LEU A 471 3.92 -11.41 27.87
N ARG A 472 4.63 -10.28 27.96
CA ARG A 472 6.10 -10.20 27.86
C ARG A 472 6.79 -10.43 29.19
N VAL A 473 6.26 -9.87 30.28
CA VAL A 473 7.00 -9.76 31.55
C VAL A 473 6.43 -10.74 32.58
N PRO A 474 7.24 -11.65 33.14
CA PRO A 474 6.85 -12.50 34.26
C PRO A 474 6.39 -11.70 35.48
N LEU A 475 5.64 -12.32 36.38
CA LEU A 475 5.09 -11.64 37.57
C LEU A 475 6.17 -11.19 38.56
N ASP A 476 7.32 -11.86 38.57
CA ASP A 476 8.44 -11.55 39.47
C ASP A 476 9.28 -10.36 38.99
N GLN A 477 8.98 -9.80 37.81
CA GLN A 477 9.74 -8.72 37.19
C GLN A 477 8.86 -7.50 36.92
N THR A 478 9.45 -6.30 37.13
CA THR A 478 8.78 -5.03 36.84
C THR A 478 8.88 -4.69 35.36
N PRO A 479 7.79 -4.28 34.70
CA PRO A 479 7.84 -3.82 33.32
C PRO A 479 8.58 -2.48 33.25
N LEU A 480 9.51 -2.35 32.30
CA LEU A 480 10.16 -1.08 31.96
C LEU A 480 9.40 -0.43 30.81
N PHE A 481 8.97 0.81 31.01
CA PHE A 481 8.25 1.60 30.00
C PHE A 481 9.21 2.52 29.27
N TYR A 482 9.14 2.53 27.95
CA TYR A 482 9.94 3.39 27.09
C TYR A 482 8.99 4.33 26.34
N PRO A 483 8.83 5.60 26.78
CA PRO A 483 7.80 6.49 26.25
C PRO A 483 7.83 6.68 24.73
N TRP A 484 9.02 6.64 24.12
CA TRP A 484 9.16 6.73 22.67
C TRP A 484 8.64 5.48 21.93
N GLN A 485 8.84 4.28 22.50
CA GLN A 485 8.34 3.02 21.95
C GLN A 485 6.82 2.94 22.09
N ASP A 486 6.31 3.29 23.27
CA ASP A 486 4.89 3.37 23.55
C ASP A 486 4.22 4.37 22.59
N TRP A 487 4.83 5.55 22.40
CA TRP A 487 4.36 6.53 21.42
C TRP A 487 4.27 5.96 20.00
N ALA A 488 5.31 5.24 19.54
CA ALA A 488 5.33 4.66 18.19
C ALA A 488 4.22 3.61 18.00
N LEU A 489 4.05 2.70 18.97
CA LEU A 489 2.94 1.75 19.00
C LEU A 489 1.59 2.49 19.01
N GLY A 490 1.49 3.56 19.78
CA GLY A 490 0.32 4.43 19.86
C GLY A 490 -0.08 5.04 18.52
N VAL A 491 0.88 5.49 17.71
CA VAL A 491 0.61 6.09 16.39
C VAL A 491 0.05 5.05 15.43
N LEU A 492 0.60 3.82 15.44
CA LEU A 492 0.08 2.71 14.63
C LEU A 492 -1.37 2.40 14.98
N HIS A 493 -1.68 2.27 16.27
CA HIS A 493 -3.03 2.00 16.73
C HIS A 493 -3.98 3.17 16.46
N ALA A 494 -3.54 4.42 16.63
CA ALA A 494 -4.33 5.59 16.27
C ALA A 494 -4.67 5.60 14.78
N LYS A 495 -3.73 5.19 13.91
CA LYS A 495 -3.98 5.04 12.46
C LYS A 495 -5.00 3.95 12.17
N ILE A 496 -4.89 2.79 12.81
CA ILE A 496 -5.86 1.67 12.66
C ILE A 496 -7.25 2.12 13.12
N ILE A 497 -7.35 2.76 14.28
CA ILE A 497 -8.62 3.26 14.81
C ILE A 497 -9.19 4.31 13.86
N ALA A 498 -8.39 5.27 13.39
CA ALA A 498 -8.83 6.26 12.42
C ALA A 498 -9.36 5.61 11.12
N ALA A 499 -8.65 4.62 10.57
CA ALA A 499 -9.09 3.89 9.38
C ALA A 499 -10.43 3.17 9.61
N ILE A 500 -10.57 2.45 10.73
CA ILE A 500 -11.84 1.79 11.11
C ILE A 500 -12.95 2.83 11.30
N THR A 501 -12.65 3.97 11.92
CA THR A 501 -13.65 5.04 12.14
C THR A 501 -14.16 5.62 10.83
N LEU A 502 -13.29 5.77 9.82
CA LEU A 502 -13.61 6.31 8.51
C LEU A 502 -14.34 5.29 7.61
N MET A 503 -13.95 4.01 7.68
CA MET A 503 -14.66 2.91 6.99
C MET A 503 -16.00 2.57 7.66
N GLY A 504 -16.14 2.89 8.94
CA GLY A 504 -17.32 2.64 9.74
C GLY A 504 -18.54 3.51 9.39
N PRO A 505 -19.67 3.27 10.06
CA PRO A 505 -20.90 4.04 9.86
C PRO A 505 -20.74 5.51 10.25
N GLN A 506 -21.68 6.36 9.81
CA GLN A 506 -21.70 7.77 10.18
C GLN A 506 -22.01 7.91 11.69
N TRP A 507 -20.97 8.26 12.45
CA TRP A 507 -20.97 8.47 13.90
C TRP A 507 -20.18 9.74 14.23
N TRP A 508 -20.34 10.25 15.45
CA TRP A 508 -19.82 11.56 15.83
C TRP A 508 -18.32 11.75 15.54
N LEU A 509 -17.50 10.72 15.79
CA LEU A 509 -16.06 10.79 15.62
C LEU A 509 -15.66 10.88 14.14
N LYS A 510 -16.29 10.08 13.27
CA LYS A 510 -16.09 10.16 11.82
C LYS A 510 -16.44 11.54 11.28
N THR A 511 -17.60 12.07 11.67
CA THR A 511 -18.05 13.40 11.22
C THR A 511 -17.08 14.51 11.65
N VAL A 512 -16.54 14.44 12.88
CA VAL A 512 -15.53 15.40 13.35
C VAL A 512 -14.23 15.28 12.55
N ILE A 513 -13.74 14.06 12.29
CA ILE A 513 -12.52 13.84 11.50
C ILE A 513 -12.70 14.31 10.05
N GLU A 514 -13.83 13.97 9.42
CA GLU A 514 -14.17 14.41 8.06
C GLU A 514 -14.24 15.94 7.96
N GLN A 515 -14.83 16.61 8.96
CA GLN A 515 -14.89 18.06 9.00
C GLN A 515 -13.51 18.71 9.18
N VAL A 516 -12.65 18.15 10.04
CA VAL A 516 -11.26 18.62 10.21
C VAL A 516 -10.47 18.44 8.91
N TYR A 517 -10.67 17.32 8.21
CA TYR A 517 -10.05 17.06 6.92
C TYR A 517 -10.55 18.03 5.83
N ALA A 518 -11.86 18.27 5.76
CA ALA A 518 -12.48 19.16 4.77
C ALA A 518 -12.06 20.63 4.92
N ASN A 519 -11.85 21.11 6.15
CA ASN A 519 -11.37 22.47 6.41
C ASN A 519 -9.91 22.69 5.95
N GLY A 520 -9.13 21.60 5.84
CA GLY A 520 -7.74 21.63 5.41
C GLY A 520 -6.78 22.31 6.40
N ILE A 521 -5.48 22.25 6.10
CA ILE A 521 -4.41 22.77 6.97
C ILE A 521 -4.40 24.31 7.01
N ARG A 522 -4.89 24.98 5.96
CA ARG A 522 -4.83 26.43 5.85
C ARG A 522 -5.85 27.14 6.76
N ASN A 523 -6.99 26.51 7.01
CA ASN A 523 -8.09 27.08 7.80
C ASN A 523 -8.39 26.22 9.04
N ILE A 524 -7.36 25.94 9.84
CA ILE A 524 -7.51 25.16 11.08
C ILE A 524 -8.30 25.94 12.14
N ASP A 525 -9.45 25.39 12.53
CA ASP A 525 -10.18 25.80 13.73
C ASP A 525 -9.69 25.00 14.95
N LEU A 526 -8.78 25.63 15.70
CA LEU A 526 -8.17 25.04 16.89
C LEU A 526 -9.21 24.76 17.99
N HIS A 527 -10.20 25.65 18.16
CA HIS A 527 -11.21 25.49 19.20
C HIS A 527 -12.08 24.27 18.94
N PHE A 528 -12.50 24.10 17.68
CA PHE A 528 -13.26 22.93 17.26
C PHE A 528 -12.47 21.64 17.49
N ILE A 529 -11.23 21.56 17.03
CA ILE A 529 -10.39 20.35 17.18
C ILE A 529 -10.18 20.01 18.66
N ILE A 530 -9.81 20.98 19.50
CA ILE A 530 -9.56 20.71 20.92
C ILE A 530 -10.84 20.23 21.61
N ARG A 531 -11.96 20.93 21.41
CA ARG A 531 -13.19 20.67 22.17
C ARG A 531 -13.97 19.46 21.67
N LYS A 532 -13.98 19.21 20.36
CA LYS A 532 -14.78 18.14 19.74
C LYS A 532 -13.98 16.88 19.45
N LEU A 533 -12.65 16.95 19.31
CA LEU A 533 -11.82 15.79 19.01
C LEU A 533 -10.85 15.45 20.14
N ALA A 534 -9.90 16.36 20.44
CA ALA A 534 -8.78 16.03 21.32
C ALA A 534 -9.21 15.81 22.78
N ALA A 535 -9.95 16.74 23.38
CA ALA A 535 -10.31 16.66 24.79
C ALA A 535 -11.19 15.44 25.13
N PRO A 536 -12.25 15.08 24.35
CA PRO A 536 -13.02 13.87 24.59
C PRO A 536 -12.17 12.60 24.51
N VAL A 537 -11.34 12.47 23.46
CA VAL A 537 -10.49 11.28 23.27
C VAL A 537 -9.44 11.16 24.38
N ILE A 538 -8.73 12.25 24.69
CA ILE A 538 -7.74 12.29 25.78
C ILE A 538 -8.42 11.95 27.12
N SER A 539 -9.62 12.48 27.38
CA SER A 539 -10.34 12.20 28.62
C SER A 539 -10.70 10.71 28.77
N VAL A 540 -11.16 10.06 27.71
CA VAL A 540 -11.49 8.62 27.72
C VAL A 540 -10.23 7.77 27.90
N LEU A 541 -9.14 8.10 27.21
CA LEU A 541 -7.87 7.38 27.35
C LEU A 541 -7.27 7.56 28.76
N LEU A 542 -7.31 8.77 29.32
CA LEU A 542 -6.87 9.03 30.69
C LEU A 542 -7.72 8.27 31.70
N LEU A 543 -9.05 8.24 31.54
CA LEU A 543 -9.92 7.44 32.40
C LEU A 543 -9.59 5.94 32.31
N ALA A 544 -9.36 5.42 31.10
CA ALA A 544 -8.98 4.02 30.89
C ALA A 544 -7.63 3.67 31.53
N LEU A 545 -6.72 4.63 31.66
CA LEU A 545 -5.42 4.45 32.33
C LEU A 545 -5.52 4.62 33.85
N CYS A 546 -6.20 5.67 34.32
CA CYS A 546 -6.24 6.02 35.73
C CYS A 546 -7.17 5.13 36.55
N VAL A 547 -8.32 4.68 36.01
CA VAL A 547 -9.28 3.87 36.78
C VAL A 547 -8.69 2.52 37.21
N PRO A 548 -8.07 1.70 36.34
CA PRO A 548 -7.44 0.45 36.76
C PRO A 548 -6.30 0.68 37.75
N TYR A 549 -5.49 1.71 37.53
CA TYR A 549 -4.41 2.08 38.44
C TYR A 549 -4.92 2.43 39.85
N LEU A 550 -5.97 3.24 39.93
CA LEU A 550 -6.54 3.67 41.21
C LEU A 550 -7.16 2.50 41.99
N ILE A 551 -7.75 1.53 41.28
CA ILE A 551 -8.24 0.29 41.90
C ILE A 551 -7.07 -0.56 42.40
N ALA A 552 -6.07 -0.82 41.56
CA ALA A 552 -4.95 -1.70 41.91
C ALA A 552 -4.01 -1.13 42.98
N ALA A 553 -3.66 0.16 42.90
CA ALA A 553 -2.73 0.79 43.83
C ALA A 553 -3.41 1.42 45.05
N GLY A 554 -4.70 1.77 44.95
CA GLY A 554 -5.45 2.42 46.03
C GLY A 554 -6.32 1.45 46.82
N ILE A 555 -7.22 0.74 46.14
CA ILE A 555 -8.25 -0.09 46.80
C ILE A 555 -7.68 -1.43 47.26
N VAL A 556 -6.85 -2.10 46.45
CA VAL A 556 -6.35 -3.44 46.77
C VAL A 556 -5.47 -3.47 48.02
N PRO A 557 -4.51 -2.55 48.23
CA PRO A 557 -3.69 -2.57 49.46
C PRO A 557 -4.51 -2.28 50.72
N LEU A 558 -5.59 -1.49 50.59
CA LEU A 558 -6.50 -1.21 51.71
C LEU A 558 -7.24 -2.47 52.18
N LEU A 559 -7.39 -3.49 51.33
CA LEU A 559 -8.02 -4.77 51.66
C LEU A 559 -7.08 -5.74 52.39
N GLY A 560 -5.79 -5.41 52.57
CA GLY A 560 -4.82 -6.22 53.31
C GLY A 560 -4.46 -7.53 52.62
N VAL A 561 -4.37 -7.54 51.29
CA VAL A 561 -4.10 -8.75 50.48
C VAL A 561 -2.60 -9.08 50.47
N VAL A 562 -2.25 -10.35 50.30
CA VAL A 562 -0.85 -10.81 50.14
C VAL A 562 -0.20 -10.15 48.91
N SER A 563 1.07 -9.77 49.01
CA SER A 563 1.85 -9.07 47.97
C SER A 563 1.85 -9.75 46.60
N GLU A 564 1.83 -11.08 46.55
CA GLU A 564 1.72 -11.84 45.29
C GLU A 564 0.40 -11.57 44.56
N MET A 565 -0.69 -11.45 45.32
CA MET A 565 -2.01 -11.17 44.77
C MET A 565 -2.12 -9.70 44.33
N GLU A 566 -1.43 -8.77 45.00
CA GLU A 566 -1.33 -7.38 44.56
C GLU A 566 -0.67 -7.26 43.18
N ASN A 567 0.46 -7.94 42.98
CA ASN A 567 1.17 -7.99 41.69
C ASN A 567 0.31 -8.62 40.60
N LEU A 568 -0.42 -9.71 40.93
CA LEU A 568 -1.37 -10.35 40.02
C LEU A 568 -2.50 -9.40 39.59
N VAL A 569 -3.09 -8.66 40.55
CA VAL A 569 -4.16 -7.70 40.26
C VAL A 569 -3.62 -6.54 39.42
N GLN A 570 -2.45 -5.98 39.77
CA GLN A 570 -1.83 -4.91 39.02
C GLN A 570 -1.58 -5.28 37.54
N ARG A 571 -1.22 -6.55 37.27
CA ARG A 571 -0.99 -7.01 35.90
C ARG A 571 -2.28 -7.31 35.12
N ARG A 572 -3.33 -7.82 35.78
CA ARG A 572 -4.54 -8.32 35.09
C ARG A 572 -5.71 -7.34 35.06
N ILE A 573 -5.70 -6.29 35.88
CA ILE A 573 -6.82 -5.36 35.99
C ILE A 573 -7.12 -4.61 34.68
N TYR A 574 -6.06 -4.23 33.95
CA TYR A 574 -6.18 -3.53 32.66
C TYR A 574 -6.89 -4.39 31.59
N PRO A 575 -6.40 -5.61 31.26
CA PRO A 575 -7.10 -6.48 30.32
C PRO A 575 -8.49 -6.92 30.81
N PHE A 576 -8.68 -7.13 32.11
CA PHE A 576 -9.99 -7.48 32.66
C PHE A 576 -11.04 -6.39 32.44
N LEU A 577 -10.74 -5.14 32.81
CA LEU A 577 -11.68 -4.03 32.66
C LEU A 577 -11.97 -3.72 31.19
N LEU A 578 -10.97 -3.82 30.32
CA LEU A 578 -11.16 -3.64 28.87
C LEU A 578 -12.05 -4.73 28.28
N MET A 579 -11.86 -6.00 28.68
CA MET A 579 -12.73 -7.11 28.27
C MET A 579 -14.17 -6.90 28.72
N VAL A 580 -14.39 -6.43 29.95
CA VAL A 580 -15.73 -6.12 30.48
C VAL A 580 -16.41 -5.01 29.66
N VAL A 581 -15.70 -3.91 29.37
CA VAL A 581 -16.21 -2.82 28.52
C VAL A 581 -16.55 -3.31 27.11
N PHE A 582 -15.68 -4.14 26.52
CA PHE A 582 -15.90 -4.71 25.19
C PHE A 582 -17.12 -5.64 25.14
N LEU A 583 -17.26 -6.52 26.13
CA LEU A 583 -18.43 -7.41 26.25
C LEU A 583 -19.74 -6.63 26.43
N MET A 584 -19.74 -5.59 27.27
CA MET A 584 -20.90 -4.70 27.40
C MET A 584 -21.24 -4.00 26.08
N GLY A 585 -20.22 -3.58 25.32
CA GLY A 585 -20.39 -3.00 23.99
C GLY A 585 -21.02 -3.97 22.99
N ILE A 586 -20.50 -5.19 22.90
CA ILE A 586 -21.07 -6.26 22.05
C ILE A 586 -22.49 -6.56 22.47
N LEU A 587 -22.76 -6.74 23.76
CA LEU A 587 -24.09 -7.06 24.26
C LEU A 587 -25.09 -5.95 23.90
N SER A 588 -24.71 -4.69 24.09
CA SER A 588 -25.53 -3.53 23.70
C SER A 588 -25.79 -3.48 22.18
N PHE A 589 -24.76 -3.78 21.37
CA PHE A 589 -24.91 -3.87 19.92
C PHE A 589 -25.85 -5.00 19.51
N GLN A 590 -25.67 -6.20 20.07
CA GLN A 590 -26.51 -7.37 19.80
C GLN A 590 -27.96 -7.09 20.20
N ILE A 591 -28.22 -6.55 21.39
CA ILE A 591 -29.57 -6.14 21.82
C ILE A 591 -30.20 -5.17 20.81
N ARG A 592 -29.42 -4.23 20.26
CA ARG A 592 -29.90 -3.29 19.25
C ARG A 592 -30.21 -3.98 17.92
N GLN A 593 -29.39 -4.93 17.48
CA GLN A 593 -29.67 -5.70 16.25
C GLN A 593 -30.89 -6.61 16.43
N PHE A 594 -31.01 -7.30 17.58
CA PHE A 594 -32.20 -8.08 17.90
C PHE A 594 -33.46 -7.23 17.92
N LYS A 595 -33.40 -6.02 18.50
CA LYS A 595 -34.53 -5.09 18.49
C LYS A 595 -34.91 -4.69 17.06
N ARG A 596 -33.93 -4.37 16.21
CA ARG A 596 -34.17 -4.04 14.78
C ARG A 596 -34.75 -5.21 14.01
N LEU A 597 -34.20 -6.41 14.19
CA LEU A 597 -34.70 -7.62 13.54
C LEU A 597 -36.13 -7.93 13.99
N TYR A 598 -36.41 -7.81 15.29
CA TYR A 598 -37.75 -7.98 15.84
C TYR A 598 -38.75 -6.97 15.27
N GLU A 599 -38.37 -5.68 15.22
CA GLU A 599 -39.19 -4.63 14.59
C GLU A 599 -39.40 -4.91 13.10
N HIS A 600 -38.39 -5.39 12.38
CA HIS A 600 -38.49 -5.73 10.96
C HIS A 600 -39.43 -6.91 10.70
N ILE A 601 -39.28 -8.03 11.42
CA ILE A 601 -40.17 -9.19 11.30
C ILE A 601 -41.61 -8.80 11.68
N LYS A 602 -41.77 -7.98 12.72
CA LYS A 602 -43.09 -7.48 13.13
C LYS A 602 -43.71 -6.63 12.03
N ASN A 603 -42.94 -5.74 11.42
CA ASN A 603 -43.42 -4.90 10.34
C ASN A 603 -43.76 -5.76 9.10
N ASP A 604 -42.88 -6.66 8.67
CA ASP A 604 -43.12 -7.49 7.49
C ASP A 604 -44.39 -8.35 7.61
N LYS A 605 -44.66 -8.89 8.81
CA LYS A 605 -45.82 -9.77 9.04
C LYS A 605 -47.12 -9.03 9.37
N TYR A 606 -47.06 -7.85 9.98
CA TYR A 606 -48.24 -7.18 10.55
C TYR A 606 -48.47 -5.74 10.02
N LEU A 607 -47.57 -5.19 9.21
CA LEU A 607 -47.71 -3.84 8.66
C LEU A 607 -48.60 -3.88 7.40
N VAL A 608 -49.88 -3.59 7.58
CA VAL A 608 -50.87 -3.53 6.48
C VAL A 608 -50.68 -2.28 5.60
N GLY A 609 -50.03 -1.22 6.12
CA GLY A 609 -49.67 -0.02 5.37
C GLY A 609 -49.04 1.06 6.27
N GLN A 610 -48.28 1.99 5.68
CA GLN A 610 -47.72 3.14 6.38
C GLN A 610 -48.51 4.41 6.01
N ARG A 611 -49.09 5.09 7.00
CA ARG A 611 -49.69 6.41 6.80
C ARG A 611 -48.65 7.46 7.18
N LEU A 612 -48.15 8.20 6.19
CA LEU A 612 -47.30 9.37 6.42
C LEU A 612 -48.12 10.43 7.18
N VAL A 613 -47.79 10.63 8.44
CA VAL A 613 -48.32 11.75 9.22
C VAL A 613 -47.30 12.87 9.11
N ASN A 614 -47.64 13.91 8.35
CA ASN A 614 -46.85 15.14 8.34
C ASN A 614 -46.86 15.70 9.77
N TYR A 615 -45.69 15.71 10.39
CA TYR A 615 -45.52 16.24 11.73
C TYR A 615 -45.55 17.77 11.64
N GLU A 616 -46.75 18.37 11.72
CA GLU A 616 -46.85 19.81 11.95
C GLU A 616 -46.33 20.09 13.35
N ARG A 617 -45.12 20.63 13.42
CA ARG A 617 -44.56 21.17 14.66
C ARG A 617 -45.54 22.24 15.13
N LYS A 618 -46.25 22.00 16.25
CA LYS A 618 -47.10 23.00 16.93
C LYS A 618 -46.24 24.22 17.25
N SER A 619 -46.13 25.14 16.30
CA SER A 619 -45.73 26.52 16.55
C SER A 619 -46.91 27.13 17.28
N GLY A 620 -46.76 27.34 18.58
CA GLY A 620 -47.80 27.96 19.39
C GLY A 620 -48.09 29.36 18.85
N LYS A 621 -49.15 29.47 18.04
CA LYS A 621 -49.94 30.68 17.80
C LYS A 621 -51.29 30.25 17.22
N SER A 622 -52.30 30.23 18.07
CA SER A 622 -53.70 30.13 17.68
C SER A 622 -54.10 31.36 16.86
N SER A 623 -54.13 31.24 15.53
CA SER A 623 -54.82 32.20 14.67
C SER A 623 -56.19 31.63 14.32
N THR A 624 -57.22 32.15 14.98
CA THR A 624 -58.63 31.91 14.68
C THR A 624 -58.96 32.52 13.31
N SER A 625 -59.41 31.71 12.37
CA SER A 625 -60.12 32.17 11.17
C SER A 625 -61.31 31.26 10.87
N PRO A 626 -62.45 31.79 10.37
CA PRO A 626 -63.71 31.07 10.30
C PRO A 626 -63.79 30.19 9.04
N PRO A 627 -64.73 29.22 8.97
CA PRO A 627 -64.75 28.20 7.92
C PRO A 627 -65.33 28.77 6.61
N PHE A 628 -64.70 28.43 5.48
CA PHE A 628 -65.30 28.55 4.15
C PHE A 628 -66.05 27.25 3.80
N PRO A 629 -67.19 27.32 3.08
CA PRO A 629 -68.02 26.14 2.81
C PRO A 629 -67.44 25.26 1.71
N GLN A 630 -67.72 23.97 1.83
CA GLN A 630 -67.45 22.92 0.86
C GLN A 630 -68.09 23.22 -0.50
N THR A 631 -67.30 23.10 -1.57
CA THR A 631 -67.80 22.78 -2.91
C THR A 631 -67.37 21.37 -3.26
N SER A 632 -68.37 20.49 -3.27
CA SER A 632 -68.43 19.21 -3.96
C SER A 632 -68.04 19.33 -5.43
N GLN A 633 -67.20 18.42 -5.93
CA GLN A 633 -67.43 17.66 -7.17
C GLN A 633 -66.31 16.63 -7.41
N GLU A 634 -66.79 15.38 -7.56
CA GLU A 634 -66.22 14.15 -8.18
C GLU A 634 -64.91 13.54 -7.69
#